data_AF-A0A2N2LJ58-F1
#
_entry.id   AF-A0A2N2LJ58-F1
#
_cell.length_a   1.000
_cell.length_b   1.000
_cell.length_c   1.000
_cell.angle_alpha   90.00
_cell.angle_beta   90.00
_cell.angle_gamma   90.00
#
_symmetry.space_group_name_H-M   'P 1'
#
loop_
_entity.id
_entity.type
_entity.pdbx_description
1 polymer ?
#
loop_
_entity_poly.entity_id
_entity_poly.type
_entity_poly.pdbx_seq_one_letter_code
_entity_poly.pdbx_strand_id
1 'polypeptide(L)'
;MIIIISHLGFALSNSTIPMINVGDVELAEKLSYGEVQLIVGGHSHHELNTQGLSPKNIVNGIPIVQTGALGRYLGQVDIKIGQKSTAVTNVRLISTASLPIDQNFENTIVQPVLLQARSLFSRNLGFVSNDPCFDTDYVRNSFASGELALANFITDAIPERLKVSGYDIDLAMIDSSSLRKGLTPAQPVSFGDWFNVMPFADTIRLYRLTGKQLFDLLQDNAKRIDRPNEPHTERGFLQFSKNLRYSIALESHRFQSEAVDIFMNDHPIEEQFDKEFLLAGTNFIREYANSWERLDDQHQDCCFIDLHKLNHSDTEIFLRREMVAFIKDAGGISAESGAKLNGRLRIIEKAQPKMSSVSLSQFTQHVGEQNHAMAGAVIAASAAHAVALGQACMTISLKKVNGDLPGFQYELNQVDEIKQKLLHLCDQDAKAINEFVALRESGQELKGKEILCEFPIQVCWLSILAAQQFENFRVSVDERVHDDLEMCIKLLFGTASSAMLLLDSNLRIWTDEDLHKKFEPVLGELLMSISKIKPVERIRTNI
;
A
#
# COMPACT_ATOMS: atom_id res chain seq x y z
N MET A 1 17.12 2.75 -51.78
CA MET A 1 17.38 2.89 -50.33
C MET A 1 16.09 3.29 -49.67
N ILE A 2 15.67 2.56 -48.64
CA ILE A 2 14.50 2.88 -47.84
C ILE A 2 14.99 3.10 -46.40
N ILE A 3 14.56 4.22 -45.81
CA ILE A 3 14.74 4.53 -44.39
C ILE A 3 13.34 4.71 -43.81
N ILE A 4 13.05 4.03 -42.71
CA ILE A 4 11.83 4.22 -41.95
C ILE A 4 12.12 5.21 -40.83
N ILE A 5 11.27 6.23 -40.68
CA ILE A 5 11.24 7.10 -39.51
C ILE A 5 9.99 6.72 -38.73
N SER A 6 10.17 6.24 -37.51
CA SER A 6 9.11 5.70 -36.67
C SER A 6 9.05 6.41 -35.31
N HIS A 7 7.88 6.36 -34.70
CA HIS A 7 7.65 6.79 -33.32
C HIS A 7 6.91 5.69 -32.54
N LEU A 8 7.30 4.44 -32.77
CA LEU A 8 6.67 3.25 -32.19
C LEU A 8 7.29 2.85 -30.84
N GLY A 9 8.53 3.29 -30.59
CA GLY A 9 9.36 2.88 -29.46
C GLY A 9 10.21 1.65 -29.82
N PHE A 10 11.24 1.36 -29.02
CA PHE A 10 12.29 0.43 -29.43
C PHE A 10 11.80 -1.03 -29.54
N ALA A 11 11.26 -1.60 -28.48
CA ALA A 11 10.79 -2.99 -28.43
C ALA A 11 9.75 -3.18 -27.31
N LEU A 12 8.73 -4.02 -27.53
CA LEU A 12 7.64 -4.28 -26.57
C LEU A 12 8.19 -4.77 -25.23
N SER A 13 9.21 -5.61 -25.28
CA SER A 13 9.85 -6.23 -24.12
C SER A 13 10.77 -5.32 -23.32
N ASN A 14 11.10 -4.12 -23.82
CA ASN A 14 12.16 -3.30 -23.26
C ASN A 14 11.81 -1.81 -23.19
N SER A 15 10.54 -1.43 -23.30
CA SER A 15 10.15 -0.02 -23.30
C SER A 15 9.91 0.52 -21.89
N THR A 16 10.62 1.60 -21.55
CA THR A 16 10.39 2.42 -20.36
C THR A 16 9.15 3.33 -20.50
N ILE A 17 8.54 3.38 -21.69
CA ILE A 17 7.40 4.22 -22.05
C ILE A 17 6.28 3.33 -22.61
N PRO A 18 4.99 3.62 -22.37
CA PRO A 18 3.89 2.78 -22.81
C PRO A 18 3.91 2.56 -24.32
N MET A 19 3.87 1.30 -24.76
CA MET A 19 3.70 0.94 -26.17
C MET A 19 2.51 0.01 -26.30
N ILE A 20 1.70 0.23 -27.35
CA ILE A 20 0.39 -0.42 -27.47
C ILE A 20 0.48 -1.75 -28.22
N ASN A 21 1.07 -1.78 -29.42
CA ASN A 21 0.96 -2.95 -30.31
C ASN A 21 2.25 -3.38 -31.02
N VAL A 22 3.23 -2.49 -31.21
CA VAL A 22 4.43 -2.77 -32.01
C VAL A 22 5.52 -1.76 -31.65
N GLY A 23 6.78 -2.20 -31.61
CA GLY A 23 7.97 -1.36 -31.57
C GLY A 23 8.82 -1.49 -32.84
N ASP A 24 9.94 -0.80 -32.88
CA ASP A 24 10.88 -0.79 -34.01
C ASP A 24 11.48 -2.19 -34.26
N VAL A 25 11.74 -2.95 -33.20
CA VAL A 25 12.19 -4.35 -33.27
C VAL A 25 11.12 -5.22 -33.94
N GLU A 26 9.89 -5.18 -33.44
CA GLU A 26 8.80 -6.01 -33.97
C GLU A 26 8.44 -5.61 -35.42
N LEU A 27 8.55 -4.32 -35.76
CA LEU A 27 8.42 -3.86 -37.15
C LEU A 27 9.51 -4.47 -38.03
N ALA A 28 10.78 -4.42 -37.61
CA ALA A 28 11.91 -4.98 -38.37
C ALA A 28 11.80 -6.50 -38.57
N GLU A 29 11.29 -7.23 -37.58
CA GLU A 29 11.04 -8.68 -37.68
C GLU A 29 9.99 -9.05 -38.73
N LYS A 30 9.02 -8.17 -39.00
CA LYS A 30 7.96 -8.39 -39.99
C LYS A 30 8.37 -8.07 -41.43
N LEU A 31 9.47 -7.36 -41.63
CA LEU A 31 9.99 -7.02 -42.95
C LEU A 31 10.77 -8.20 -43.56
N SER A 32 11.09 -8.13 -44.86
CA SER A 32 12.05 -9.06 -45.45
C SER A 32 13.48 -8.66 -45.06
N TYR A 33 14.40 -9.64 -45.00
CA TYR A 33 15.79 -9.40 -44.61
C TYR A 33 16.43 -8.27 -45.43
N GLY A 34 16.87 -7.20 -44.74
CA GLY A 34 17.53 -6.05 -45.37
C GLY A 34 16.69 -5.26 -46.39
N GLU A 35 15.36 -5.48 -46.43
CA GLU A 35 14.44 -4.76 -47.31
C GLU A 35 14.53 -3.24 -47.10
N VAL A 36 14.70 -2.84 -45.84
CA VAL A 36 14.96 -1.47 -45.39
C VAL A 36 16.38 -1.36 -44.87
N GLN A 37 17.04 -0.22 -45.10
CA GLN A 37 18.46 -0.06 -44.75
C GLN A 37 18.68 0.56 -43.37
N LEU A 38 17.66 1.22 -42.80
CA LEU A 38 17.72 1.87 -41.49
C LEU A 38 16.31 2.14 -40.96
N ILE A 39 16.12 1.92 -39.66
CA ILE A 39 14.99 2.46 -38.89
C ILE A 39 15.51 3.53 -37.93
N VAL A 40 14.99 4.74 -38.05
CA VAL A 40 15.23 5.86 -37.14
C VAL A 40 14.02 6.01 -36.23
N GLY A 41 14.16 5.50 -35.01
CA GLY A 41 13.07 5.40 -34.04
C GLY A 41 12.97 6.58 -33.07
N GLY A 42 11.87 6.59 -32.32
CA GLY A 42 11.59 7.54 -31.24
C GLY A 42 10.71 6.92 -30.16
N HIS A 43 9.91 7.73 -29.45
CA HIS A 43 8.96 7.34 -28.40
C HIS A 43 9.57 6.81 -27.11
N SER A 44 10.35 5.73 -27.15
CA SER A 44 10.88 5.05 -25.96
C SER A 44 12.10 5.69 -25.31
N HIS A 45 12.60 6.79 -25.88
CA HIS A 45 13.75 7.55 -25.38
C HIS A 45 15.04 6.71 -25.20
N HIS A 46 15.23 5.64 -25.98
CA HIS A 46 16.44 4.83 -25.90
C HIS A 46 17.64 5.55 -26.52
N GLU A 47 18.80 5.38 -25.90
CA GLU A 47 20.10 5.77 -26.43
C GLU A 47 20.74 4.53 -27.05
N LEU A 48 20.55 4.34 -28.36
CA LEU A 48 21.07 3.17 -29.06
C LEU A 48 22.40 3.51 -29.73
N ASN A 49 23.27 2.49 -29.86
CA ASN A 49 24.52 2.59 -30.61
C ASN A 49 25.50 3.66 -30.07
N THR A 50 25.53 3.87 -28.75
CA THR A 50 26.40 4.84 -28.07
C THR A 50 27.90 4.60 -28.30
N GLN A 51 28.29 3.35 -28.59
CA GLN A 51 29.68 2.93 -28.86
C GLN A 51 29.87 2.47 -30.32
N GLY A 52 29.03 2.95 -31.24
CA GLY A 52 29.00 2.48 -32.62
C GLY A 52 27.86 1.51 -32.90
N LEU A 53 27.74 1.08 -34.16
CA LEU A 53 26.68 0.18 -34.60
C LEU A 53 26.78 -1.18 -33.88
N SER A 54 25.78 -1.48 -33.06
CA SER A 54 25.73 -2.70 -32.24
C SER A 54 24.90 -3.79 -32.92
N PRO A 55 25.38 -5.05 -32.98
CA PRO A 55 24.58 -6.17 -33.47
C PRO A 55 23.26 -6.36 -32.73
N LYS A 56 23.18 -5.96 -31.45
CA LYS A 56 21.94 -6.01 -30.66
C LYS A 56 20.85 -5.07 -31.18
N ASN A 57 21.23 -4.06 -31.96
CA ASN A 57 20.32 -3.08 -32.54
C ASN A 57 20.14 -3.33 -34.05
N ILE A 58 20.51 -4.51 -34.55
CA ILE A 58 20.28 -4.93 -35.93
C ILE A 58 19.30 -6.10 -35.89
N VAL A 59 18.11 -5.89 -36.43
CA VAL A 59 17.05 -6.91 -36.48
C VAL A 59 16.77 -7.21 -37.94
N ASN A 60 16.80 -8.49 -38.31
CA ASN A 60 16.54 -8.92 -39.69
C ASN A 60 17.43 -8.21 -40.74
N GLY A 61 18.69 -7.92 -40.39
CA GLY A 61 19.62 -7.18 -41.25
C GLY A 61 19.40 -5.67 -41.31
N ILE A 62 18.48 -5.13 -40.49
CA ILE A 62 18.06 -3.72 -40.47
C ILE A 62 18.58 -3.06 -39.18
N PRO A 63 19.54 -2.12 -39.27
CA PRO A 63 19.93 -1.27 -38.16
C PRO A 63 18.80 -0.40 -37.62
N ILE A 64 18.68 -0.32 -36.29
CA ILE A 64 17.75 0.55 -35.57
C ILE A 64 18.57 1.57 -34.77
N VAL A 65 18.21 2.85 -34.86
CA VAL A 65 18.89 3.94 -34.15
C VAL A 65 17.89 4.83 -33.41
N GLN A 66 18.26 5.28 -32.21
CA GLN A 66 17.53 6.27 -31.41
C GLN A 66 18.52 7.13 -30.62
N THR A 67 18.16 8.38 -30.34
CA THR A 67 19.06 9.42 -29.79
C THR A 67 18.75 9.81 -28.35
N GLY A 68 17.96 9.01 -27.63
CA GLY A 68 17.44 9.38 -26.32
C GLY A 68 16.31 10.41 -26.42
N ALA A 69 16.35 11.42 -25.55
CA ALA A 69 15.32 12.46 -25.46
C ALA A 69 15.91 13.85 -25.16
N LEU A 70 15.03 14.86 -25.16
CA LEU A 70 15.32 16.23 -24.72
C LEU A 70 16.49 16.90 -25.47
N GLY A 71 16.74 16.47 -26.71
CA GLY A 71 17.84 16.98 -27.51
C GLY A 71 19.21 16.75 -26.89
N ARG A 72 19.39 15.77 -25.99
CA ARG A 72 20.70 15.48 -25.36
C ARG A 72 21.76 15.00 -26.36
N TYR A 73 21.31 14.30 -27.41
CA TYR A 73 22.20 13.79 -28.46
C TYR A 73 21.70 14.15 -29.86
N LEU A 74 22.65 14.45 -30.74
CA LEU A 74 22.48 14.43 -32.18
C LEU A 74 22.94 13.06 -32.70
N GLY A 75 22.03 12.32 -33.33
CA GLY A 75 22.37 11.05 -33.98
C GLY A 75 22.98 11.29 -35.36
N GLN A 76 24.07 10.60 -35.67
CA GLN A 76 24.66 10.58 -37.00
C GLN A 76 24.82 9.13 -37.48
N VAL A 77 24.37 8.89 -38.71
CA VAL A 77 24.48 7.60 -39.40
C VAL A 77 25.18 7.83 -40.73
N ASP A 78 26.30 7.12 -40.94
CA ASP A 78 27.01 7.17 -42.22
C ASP A 78 26.55 5.97 -43.07
N ILE A 79 26.03 6.26 -44.27
CA ILE A 79 25.49 5.24 -45.20
C ILE A 79 26.32 5.25 -46.48
N LYS A 80 26.82 4.07 -46.88
CA LYS A 80 27.48 3.86 -48.16
C LYS A 80 26.49 3.34 -49.19
N ILE A 81 26.35 4.07 -50.29
CA ILE A 81 25.47 3.72 -51.42
C ILE A 81 26.35 3.25 -52.59
N GLY A 82 26.14 2.02 -53.05
CA GLY A 82 26.81 1.44 -54.21
C GLY A 82 25.81 0.89 -55.24
N GLN A 83 26.31 0.56 -56.44
CA GLN A 83 25.47 0.06 -57.54
C GLN A 83 24.79 -1.28 -57.25
N LYS A 84 25.38 -2.11 -56.38
CA LYS A 84 24.88 -3.45 -56.03
C LYS A 84 24.47 -3.59 -54.55
N SER A 85 24.83 -2.65 -53.69
CA SER A 85 24.53 -2.71 -52.26
C SER A 85 24.47 -1.33 -51.61
N THR A 86 23.63 -1.19 -50.59
CA THR A 86 23.57 -0.02 -49.71
C THR A 86 23.70 -0.52 -48.27
N ALA A 87 24.57 0.09 -47.47
CA ALA A 87 24.81 -0.34 -46.09
C ALA A 87 25.08 0.84 -45.16
N VAL A 88 24.56 0.75 -43.94
CA VAL A 88 25.00 1.59 -42.82
C VAL A 88 26.40 1.13 -42.42
N THR A 89 27.36 2.06 -42.45
CA THR A 89 28.78 1.75 -42.15
C THR A 89 29.21 2.25 -40.79
N ASN A 90 28.51 3.23 -40.23
CA ASN A 90 28.85 3.81 -38.94
C ASN A 90 27.65 4.51 -38.30
N VAL A 91 27.59 4.52 -36.98
CA VAL A 91 26.56 5.22 -36.18
C VAL A 91 27.26 5.88 -34.99
N ARG A 92 26.85 7.10 -34.64
CA ARG A 92 27.31 7.77 -33.42
C ARG A 92 26.24 8.65 -32.81
N LEU A 93 26.27 8.77 -31.48
CA LEU A 93 25.53 9.79 -30.74
C LEU A 93 26.51 10.88 -30.31
N ILE A 94 26.24 12.12 -30.72
CA ILE A 94 27.05 13.28 -30.38
C ILE A 94 26.31 14.06 -29.29
N SER A 95 26.93 14.24 -28.12
CA SER A 95 26.33 15.06 -27.06
C SER A 95 26.15 16.49 -27.55
N THR A 96 24.92 17.01 -27.53
CA THR A 96 24.64 18.37 -28.01
C THR A 96 25.31 19.43 -27.14
N ALA A 97 25.56 19.15 -25.86
CA ALA A 97 26.34 20.01 -24.98
C ALA A 97 27.79 20.20 -25.44
N SER A 98 28.31 19.33 -26.30
CA SER A 98 29.64 19.46 -26.88
C SER A 98 29.67 20.20 -28.23
N LEU A 99 28.50 20.48 -28.81
CA LEU A 99 28.39 21.16 -30.10
C LEU A 99 28.45 22.69 -29.92
N PRO A 100 29.06 23.43 -30.86
CA PRO A 100 29.01 24.88 -30.83
C PRO A 100 27.57 25.37 -31.05
N ILE A 101 27.22 26.46 -30.38
CA ILE A 101 25.94 27.14 -30.57
C ILE A 101 26.00 27.89 -31.91
N ASP A 102 24.99 27.70 -32.77
CA ASP A 102 24.76 28.57 -33.92
C ASP A 102 24.29 29.94 -33.41
N GLN A 103 25.24 30.87 -33.28
CA GLN A 103 24.98 32.19 -32.71
C GLN A 103 23.98 33.00 -33.54
N ASN A 104 23.90 32.76 -34.85
CA ASN A 104 22.93 33.45 -35.70
C ASN A 104 21.52 32.92 -35.45
N PHE A 105 21.33 31.60 -35.40
CA PHE A 105 20.05 30.99 -35.05
C PHE A 105 19.61 31.37 -33.62
N GLU A 106 20.54 31.34 -32.67
CA GLU A 106 20.31 31.75 -31.29
C GLU A 106 19.80 33.20 -31.22
N ASN A 107 20.49 34.14 -31.87
CA ASN A 107 20.14 35.56 -31.79
C ASN A 107 18.90 35.94 -32.60
N THR A 108 18.68 35.31 -33.75
CA THR A 108 17.62 35.71 -34.69
C THR A 108 16.31 34.95 -34.50
N ILE A 109 16.35 33.73 -33.93
CA ILE A 109 15.19 32.87 -33.75
C ILE A 109 14.94 32.57 -32.26
N VAL A 110 15.92 31.98 -31.57
CA VAL A 110 15.73 31.49 -30.19
C VAL A 110 15.47 32.63 -29.22
N GLN A 111 16.33 33.66 -29.18
CA GLN A 111 16.19 34.79 -28.26
C GLN A 111 14.87 35.56 -28.45
N PRO A 112 14.42 35.89 -29.68
CA PRO A 112 13.11 36.51 -29.88
C PRO A 112 11.94 35.65 -29.39
N VAL A 113 11.94 34.33 -29.65
CA VAL A 113 10.90 33.41 -29.16
C VAL A 113 10.95 33.32 -27.63
N LEU A 114 12.15 33.25 -27.03
CA LEU A 114 12.33 33.26 -25.58
C LEU A 114 11.85 34.57 -24.96
N LEU A 115 12.05 35.73 -25.59
CA LEU A 115 11.55 37.01 -25.08
C LEU A 115 10.02 37.04 -25.07
N GLN A 116 9.38 36.54 -26.14
CA GLN A 116 7.91 36.39 -26.19
C GLN A 116 7.41 35.41 -25.12
N ALA A 117 8.08 34.26 -24.99
CA ALA A 117 7.76 33.27 -23.98
C ALA A 117 7.92 33.85 -22.57
N ARG A 118 9.03 34.52 -22.25
CA ARG A 118 9.29 35.13 -20.94
C ARG A 118 8.14 36.02 -20.49
N SER A 119 7.59 36.84 -21.37
CA SER A 119 6.41 37.66 -21.06
C SER A 119 5.20 36.81 -20.65
N LEU A 120 4.94 35.69 -21.35
CA LEU A 120 3.88 34.75 -21.00
C LEU A 120 4.14 34.04 -19.67
N PHE A 121 5.36 33.55 -19.46
CA PHE A 121 5.77 32.83 -18.26
C PHE A 121 5.77 33.73 -17.03
N SER A 122 6.14 35.01 -17.15
CA SER A 122 6.14 35.98 -16.04
C SER A 122 4.75 36.54 -15.70
N ARG A 123 3.69 36.16 -16.42
CA ARG A 123 2.34 36.63 -16.13
C ARG A 123 1.90 36.18 -14.74
N ASN A 124 1.70 37.14 -13.84
CA ASN A 124 1.19 36.88 -12.49
C ASN A 124 -0.23 36.27 -12.55
N LEU A 125 -0.45 35.21 -11.78
CA LEU A 125 -1.73 34.53 -11.61
C LEU A 125 -2.37 34.81 -10.25
N GLY A 126 -1.59 35.20 -9.24
CA GLY A 126 -2.08 35.42 -7.88
C GLY A 126 -0.97 35.25 -6.84
N PHE A 127 -1.36 34.97 -5.60
CA PHE A 127 -0.43 34.76 -4.49
C PHE A 127 -0.58 33.36 -3.86
N VAL A 128 0.53 32.75 -3.45
CA VAL A 128 0.55 31.45 -2.76
C VAL A 128 0.64 31.70 -1.25
N SER A 129 -0.30 31.16 -0.46
CA SER A 129 -0.22 31.32 1.00
C SER A 129 0.99 30.62 1.60
N ASN A 130 1.33 30.99 2.84
CA ASN A 130 2.47 30.41 3.55
C ASN A 130 2.13 29.03 4.15
N ASP A 131 1.98 28.03 3.29
CA ASP A 131 1.75 26.63 3.68
C ASP A 131 2.90 25.74 3.16
N PRO A 132 3.65 25.05 4.04
CA PRO A 132 4.70 24.12 3.64
C PRO A 132 4.21 22.97 2.74
N CYS A 133 2.91 22.62 2.79
CA CYS A 133 2.33 21.57 1.94
C CYS A 133 2.34 21.93 0.45
N PHE A 134 2.58 23.19 0.11
CA PHE A 134 2.72 23.62 -1.29
C PHE A 134 4.14 23.51 -1.81
N ASP A 135 5.14 23.34 -0.94
CA ASP A 135 6.54 23.30 -1.34
C ASP A 135 6.86 22.10 -2.25
N THR A 136 7.87 22.25 -3.11
CA THR A 136 8.27 21.21 -4.06
C THR A 136 8.72 19.92 -3.38
N ASP A 137 9.46 20.00 -2.29
CA ASP A 137 9.95 18.81 -1.60
C ASP A 137 8.80 18.05 -0.94
N TYR A 138 7.82 18.77 -0.37
CA TYR A 138 6.62 18.14 0.18
C TYR A 138 5.81 17.42 -0.91
N VAL A 139 5.49 18.12 -2.00
CA VAL A 139 4.67 17.56 -3.09
C VAL A 139 5.34 16.33 -3.69
N ARG A 140 6.66 16.35 -3.90
CA ARG A 140 7.39 15.23 -4.49
C ARG A 140 7.57 14.05 -3.55
N ASN A 141 7.81 14.28 -2.26
CA ASN A 141 8.00 13.20 -1.30
C ASN A 141 6.68 12.56 -0.87
N SER A 142 5.56 13.28 -1.02
CA SER A 142 4.24 12.81 -0.61
C SER A 142 3.29 12.53 -1.78
N PHE A 143 3.79 12.49 -3.01
CA PHE A 143 2.95 12.55 -4.21
C PHE A 143 1.90 11.40 -4.26
N ALA A 144 2.24 10.21 -3.79
CA ALA A 144 1.33 9.07 -3.69
C ALA A 144 1.23 8.49 -2.27
N SER A 145 1.67 9.22 -1.24
CA SER A 145 1.66 8.75 0.16
C SER A 145 0.43 9.17 0.95
N GLY A 146 -0.57 9.79 0.31
CA GLY A 146 -1.79 10.23 0.95
C GLY A 146 -2.48 11.40 0.24
N GLU A 147 -3.25 12.18 1.00
CA GLU A 147 -3.95 13.37 0.51
C GLU A 147 -2.94 14.52 0.21
N LEU A 148 -3.13 15.22 -0.91
CA LEU A 148 -2.31 16.39 -1.28
C LEU A 148 -3.15 17.65 -1.43
N ALA A 149 -2.70 18.73 -0.81
CA ALA A 149 -3.41 20.01 -0.84
C ALA A 149 -3.51 20.59 -2.27
N LEU A 150 -2.45 20.51 -3.09
CA LEU A 150 -2.50 20.96 -4.48
C LEU A 150 -3.37 20.06 -5.37
N ALA A 151 -3.38 18.75 -5.12
CA ALA A 151 -4.27 17.84 -5.87
C ALA A 151 -5.74 18.10 -5.53
N ASN A 152 -6.06 18.37 -4.26
CA ASN A 152 -7.39 18.79 -3.84
C ASN A 152 -7.83 20.08 -4.54
N PHE A 153 -6.96 21.08 -4.60
CA PHE A 153 -7.23 22.33 -5.33
C PHE A 153 -7.59 22.08 -6.79
N ILE A 154 -6.79 21.26 -7.50
CA ILE A 154 -7.01 20.96 -8.91
C ILE A 154 -8.29 20.15 -9.12
N THR A 155 -8.48 19.08 -8.34
CA THR A 155 -9.64 18.21 -8.48
C THR A 155 -10.93 18.92 -8.11
N ASP A 156 -10.94 19.81 -7.12
CA ASP A 156 -12.12 20.61 -6.79
C ASP A 156 -12.40 21.69 -7.84
N ALA A 157 -11.37 22.22 -8.50
CA ALA A 157 -11.51 23.21 -9.56
C ALA A 157 -12.11 22.61 -10.85
N ILE A 158 -11.78 21.35 -11.20
CA ILE A 158 -12.22 20.74 -12.46
C ILE A 158 -13.77 20.79 -12.63
N PRO A 159 -14.60 20.31 -11.68
CA PRO A 159 -16.05 20.40 -11.79
C PRO A 159 -16.56 21.84 -11.90
N GLU A 160 -15.97 22.78 -11.13
CA GLU A 160 -16.37 24.19 -11.15
C GLU A 160 -16.12 24.83 -12.52
N ARG A 161 -14.95 24.55 -13.11
CA ARG A 161 -14.57 25.06 -14.44
C ARG A 161 -15.38 24.41 -15.56
N LEU A 162 -15.63 23.11 -15.46
CA LEU A 162 -16.44 22.39 -16.43
C LEU A 162 -17.92 22.80 -16.41
N LYS A 163 -18.44 23.22 -15.25
CA LYS A 163 -19.79 23.78 -15.13
C LYS A 163 -20.00 25.03 -15.98
N VAL A 164 -18.97 25.89 -16.10
CA VAL A 164 -19.00 27.06 -17.00
C VAL A 164 -19.12 26.64 -18.47
N SER A 165 -18.62 25.46 -18.81
CA SER A 165 -18.68 24.87 -20.15
C SER A 165 -19.92 23.98 -20.37
N GLY A 166 -20.87 23.95 -19.43
CA GLY A 166 -22.13 23.22 -19.55
C GLY A 166 -22.08 21.75 -19.13
N TYR A 167 -21.01 21.30 -18.48
CA TYR A 167 -20.92 19.95 -17.94
C TYR A 167 -21.24 19.92 -16.44
N ASP A 168 -22.09 19.00 -16.03
CA ASP A 168 -22.37 18.73 -14.61
C ASP A 168 -21.63 17.44 -14.20
N ILE A 169 -20.58 17.59 -13.42
CA ILE A 169 -19.62 16.52 -13.09
C ILE A 169 -19.80 16.13 -11.63
N ASP A 170 -19.96 14.83 -11.35
CA ASP A 170 -20.14 14.31 -9.99
C ASP A 170 -18.83 14.28 -9.21
N LEU A 171 -17.73 13.92 -9.90
CA LEU A 171 -16.43 13.71 -9.29
C LEU A 171 -15.32 14.03 -10.29
N ALA A 172 -14.20 14.58 -9.83
CA ALA A 172 -12.99 14.70 -10.64
C ALA A 172 -11.83 13.93 -10.03
N MET A 173 -10.91 13.51 -10.89
CA MET A 173 -9.70 12.80 -10.52
C MET A 173 -8.49 13.28 -11.32
N ILE A 174 -7.32 13.22 -10.70
CA ILE A 174 -6.05 13.35 -11.40
C ILE A 174 -5.12 12.24 -10.96
N ASP A 175 -4.21 11.84 -11.83
CA ASP A 175 -3.05 11.06 -11.42
C ASP A 175 -2.08 11.98 -10.67
N SER A 176 -1.65 11.58 -9.48
CA SER A 176 -0.64 12.29 -8.70
C SER A 176 0.63 12.60 -9.50
N SER A 177 0.98 11.74 -10.45
CA SER A 177 2.12 11.92 -11.37
C SER A 177 2.02 13.17 -12.25
N SER A 178 0.80 13.69 -12.43
CA SER A 178 0.55 14.93 -13.16
C SER A 178 1.14 16.15 -12.44
N LEU A 179 1.41 16.05 -11.12
CA LEU A 179 2.08 17.07 -10.31
C LEU A 179 3.59 16.86 -10.32
N ARG A 180 4.32 17.69 -11.07
CA ARG A 180 5.78 17.55 -11.27
C ARG A 180 6.61 18.30 -10.25
N LYS A 181 6.04 19.31 -9.60
CA LYS A 181 6.61 20.03 -8.45
C LYS A 181 5.53 20.81 -7.72
N GLY A 182 5.91 21.38 -6.58
CA GLY A 182 5.11 22.33 -5.83
C GLY A 182 5.30 23.77 -6.30
N LEU A 183 4.83 24.70 -5.47
CA LEU A 183 4.95 26.14 -5.60
C LEU A 183 5.83 26.70 -4.48
N THR A 184 6.33 27.91 -4.65
CA THR A 184 7.06 28.59 -3.58
C THR A 184 6.06 29.23 -2.62
N PRO A 185 5.99 28.81 -1.34
CA PRO A 185 5.07 29.40 -0.37
C PRO A 185 5.36 30.88 -0.12
N ALA A 186 4.33 31.64 0.23
CA ALA A 186 4.42 33.08 0.52
C ALA A 186 5.02 33.93 -0.62
N GLN A 187 4.80 33.54 -1.88
CA GLN A 187 5.26 34.27 -3.06
C GLN A 187 4.15 34.42 -4.11
N PRO A 188 4.26 35.42 -5.02
CA PRO A 188 3.43 35.46 -6.22
C PRO A 188 3.61 34.19 -7.07
N VAL A 189 2.53 33.67 -7.65
CA VAL A 189 2.57 32.56 -8.60
C VAL A 189 2.45 33.09 -10.01
N SER A 190 3.42 32.78 -10.86
CA SER A 190 3.36 33.10 -12.29
C SER A 190 2.77 31.96 -13.12
N PHE A 191 2.42 32.25 -14.37
CA PHE A 191 2.06 31.21 -15.33
C PHE A 191 3.18 30.18 -15.52
N GLY A 192 4.44 30.62 -15.46
CA GLY A 192 5.58 29.73 -15.54
C GLY A 192 5.72 28.82 -14.33
N ASP A 193 5.44 29.32 -13.13
CA ASP A 193 5.42 28.49 -11.93
C ASP A 193 4.35 27.41 -12.04
N TRP A 194 3.14 27.78 -12.44
CA TRP A 194 2.05 26.81 -12.65
C TRP A 194 2.33 25.83 -13.79
N PHE A 195 2.92 26.31 -14.90
CA PHE A 195 3.36 25.45 -16.00
C PHE A 195 4.34 24.38 -15.50
N ASN A 196 5.24 24.72 -14.57
CA ASN A 196 6.15 23.74 -14.02
C ASN A 196 5.48 22.75 -13.04
N VAL A 197 4.41 23.15 -12.34
CA VAL A 197 3.59 22.25 -11.50
C VAL A 197 2.91 21.19 -12.36
N MET A 198 2.23 21.60 -13.45
CA MET A 198 1.55 20.70 -14.39
C MET A 198 1.94 21.03 -15.84
N PRO A 199 3.08 20.49 -16.34
CA PRO A 199 3.62 20.87 -17.65
C PRO A 199 2.88 20.25 -18.84
N PHE A 200 2.05 19.25 -18.58
CA PHE A 200 1.37 18.47 -19.59
C PHE A 200 0.28 19.27 -20.32
N ALA A 201 0.05 18.93 -21.58
CA ALA A 201 -0.96 19.55 -22.42
C ALA A 201 -2.27 18.74 -22.39
N ASP A 202 -2.59 18.15 -21.24
CA ASP A 202 -3.72 17.24 -21.08
C ASP A 202 -5.05 17.97 -21.30
N THR A 203 -5.95 17.27 -21.98
CA THR A 203 -7.36 17.64 -22.03
C THR A 203 -8.12 16.88 -20.96
N ILE A 204 -9.28 17.42 -20.58
CA ILE A 204 -10.17 16.75 -19.63
C ILE A 204 -11.00 15.72 -20.41
N ARG A 205 -11.03 14.48 -19.93
CA ARG A 205 -11.82 13.37 -20.44
C ARG A 205 -12.93 13.05 -19.42
N LEU A 206 -14.11 12.74 -19.93
CA LEU A 206 -15.25 12.35 -19.11
C LEU A 206 -15.40 10.83 -19.11
N TYR A 207 -15.60 10.24 -17.94
CA TYR A 207 -15.77 8.82 -17.73
C TYR A 207 -17.13 8.54 -17.08
N ARG A 208 -17.87 7.55 -17.57
CA ARG A 208 -19.13 7.10 -16.95
C ARG A 208 -18.88 5.81 -16.20
N LEU A 209 -19.00 5.86 -14.88
CA LEU A 209 -18.79 4.72 -13.99
C LEU A 209 -20.04 4.48 -13.14
N THR A 210 -20.44 3.23 -13.00
CA THR A 210 -21.35 2.81 -11.93
C THR A 210 -20.67 2.96 -10.57
N GLY A 211 -21.44 3.06 -9.48
CA GLY A 211 -20.91 3.06 -8.13
C GLY A 211 -20.07 1.81 -7.83
N LYS A 212 -20.44 0.66 -8.42
CA LYS A 212 -19.63 -0.56 -8.33
C LYS A 212 -18.26 -0.42 -9.02
N GLN A 213 -18.21 0.16 -10.22
CA GLN A 213 -16.95 0.43 -10.91
C GLN A 213 -16.10 1.46 -10.18
N LEU A 214 -16.72 2.48 -9.57
CA LEU A 214 -16.01 3.44 -8.72
C LEU A 214 -15.43 2.76 -7.47
N PHE A 215 -16.19 1.89 -6.81
CA PHE A 215 -15.67 1.06 -5.72
C PHE A 215 -14.47 0.24 -6.17
N ASP A 216 -14.56 -0.47 -7.31
CA ASP A 216 -13.47 -1.29 -7.82
C ASP A 216 -12.24 -0.44 -8.18
N LEU A 217 -12.44 0.77 -8.71
CA LEU A 217 -11.36 1.74 -8.97
C LEU A 217 -10.65 2.16 -7.70
N LEU A 218 -11.38 2.33 -6.59
CA LEU A 218 -10.79 2.69 -5.30
C LEU A 218 -10.03 1.51 -4.68
N GLN A 219 -10.51 0.27 -4.86
CA GLN A 219 -9.75 -0.91 -4.47
C GLN A 219 -8.44 -1.03 -5.25
N ASP A 220 -8.45 -0.78 -6.55
CA ASP A 220 -7.23 -0.70 -7.36
C ASP A 220 -6.32 0.45 -6.89
N ASN A 221 -6.91 1.63 -6.63
CA ASN A 221 -6.15 2.80 -6.17
C ASN A 221 -5.45 2.57 -4.82
N ALA A 222 -6.09 1.85 -3.89
CA ALA A 222 -5.50 1.49 -2.60
C ALA A 222 -4.21 0.68 -2.75
N LYS A 223 -4.12 -0.15 -3.79
CA LYS A 223 -2.93 -0.96 -4.10
C LYS A 223 -1.81 -0.15 -4.76
N ARG A 224 -2.07 1.09 -5.17
CA ARG A 224 -1.11 1.98 -5.85
C ARG A 224 -0.45 3.00 -4.92
N ILE A 225 -0.93 3.10 -3.68
CA ILE A 225 -0.37 4.02 -2.68
C ILE A 225 1.11 3.73 -2.38
N ASP A 226 1.87 4.77 -2.02
CA ASP A 226 3.19 4.64 -1.43
C ASP A 226 3.10 4.05 -0.02
N ARG A 227 4.15 3.30 0.37
CA ARG A 227 4.21 2.58 1.63
C ARG A 227 5.53 2.92 2.34
N PRO A 228 5.54 3.05 3.69
CA PRO A 228 6.72 3.50 4.42
C PRO A 228 8.00 2.68 4.17
N ASN A 229 7.86 1.39 3.88
CA ASN A 229 8.96 0.45 3.70
C ASN A 229 9.27 0.14 2.22
N GLU A 230 8.75 0.94 1.28
CA GLU A 230 8.93 0.74 -0.16
C GLU A 230 9.49 2.00 -0.83
N PRO A 231 10.25 1.86 -1.93
CA PRO A 231 10.62 3.01 -2.74
C PRO A 231 9.37 3.74 -3.26
N HIS A 232 9.35 5.07 -3.17
CA HIS A 232 8.29 5.88 -3.74
C HIS A 232 8.46 5.90 -5.28
N THR A 233 7.68 5.09 -5.99
CA THR A 233 7.73 4.98 -7.45
C THR A 233 6.39 5.33 -8.06
N GLU A 234 6.41 5.75 -9.32
CA GLU A 234 5.18 6.02 -10.07
C GLU A 234 4.35 4.74 -10.23
N ARG A 235 3.05 4.81 -9.86
CA ARG A 235 2.10 3.67 -9.88
C ARG A 235 0.70 4.08 -10.32
N GLY A 236 0.47 5.31 -10.76
CA GLY A 236 -0.82 5.81 -11.21
C GLY A 236 -1.80 6.05 -10.06
N PHE A 237 -1.30 6.52 -8.91
CA PHE A 237 -2.14 6.81 -7.75
C PHE A 237 -3.03 8.02 -8.04
N LEU A 238 -4.34 7.86 -7.83
CA LEU A 238 -5.34 8.87 -8.13
C LEU A 238 -5.70 9.68 -6.90
N GLN A 239 -5.84 10.99 -7.12
CA GLN A 239 -6.40 11.97 -6.20
C GLN A 239 -7.79 12.36 -6.67
N PHE A 240 -8.72 12.61 -5.74
CA PHE A 240 -10.14 12.85 -6.06
C PHE A 240 -10.68 14.15 -5.46
N SER A 241 -11.72 14.71 -6.09
CA SER A 241 -12.44 15.90 -5.61
C SER A 241 -13.29 15.61 -4.36
N LYS A 242 -13.68 16.66 -3.64
CA LYS A 242 -14.28 16.63 -2.29
C LYS A 242 -15.52 15.76 -2.09
N ASN A 243 -16.22 15.45 -3.16
CA ASN A 243 -17.45 14.66 -3.14
C ASN A 243 -17.19 13.19 -2.77
N LEU A 244 -15.96 12.71 -2.92
CA LEU A 244 -15.55 11.37 -2.47
C LEU A 244 -14.72 11.48 -1.19
N ARG A 245 -15.05 10.66 -0.19
CA ARG A 245 -14.25 10.49 1.03
C ARG A 245 -14.02 9.02 1.30
N TYR A 246 -12.80 8.61 1.61
CA TYR A 246 -12.46 7.22 1.91
C TYR A 246 -11.19 7.08 2.74
N SER A 247 -11.00 5.89 3.30
CA SER A 247 -9.77 5.47 3.96
C SER A 247 -9.08 4.37 3.15
N ILE A 248 -7.75 4.32 3.18
CA ILE A 248 -6.97 3.18 2.69
C ILE A 248 -6.43 2.44 3.91
N ALA A 249 -6.84 1.18 4.04
CA ALA A 249 -6.29 0.26 5.03
C ALA A 249 -5.01 -0.36 4.48
N LEU A 250 -3.86 0.01 5.06
CA LEU A 250 -2.58 -0.59 4.71
C LEU A 250 -2.46 -1.98 5.35
N GLU A 251 -2.10 -2.95 4.53
CA GLU A 251 -1.80 -4.33 4.94
C GLU A 251 -0.32 -4.64 4.86
N SER A 252 0.11 -5.82 5.32
CA SER A 252 1.51 -6.27 5.20
C SER A 252 2.02 -6.33 3.75
N HIS A 253 1.14 -6.59 2.78
CA HIS A 253 1.45 -6.59 1.35
C HIS A 253 0.61 -5.55 0.58
N ARG A 254 1.17 -4.85 -0.42
CA ARG A 254 0.44 -3.78 -1.11
C ARG A 254 -0.84 -4.21 -1.83
N PHE A 255 -0.84 -5.42 -2.39
CA PHE A 255 -2.02 -5.94 -3.10
C PHE A 255 -3.14 -6.40 -2.16
N GLN A 256 -2.87 -6.42 -0.85
CA GLN A 256 -3.87 -6.62 0.20
C GLN A 256 -4.39 -5.30 0.76
N SER A 257 -3.78 -4.15 0.41
CA SER A 257 -4.34 -2.85 0.81
C SER A 257 -5.71 -2.67 0.18
N GLU A 258 -6.65 -2.18 0.99
CA GLU A 258 -8.06 -2.03 0.61
C GLU A 258 -8.53 -0.60 0.84
N ALA A 259 -9.44 -0.14 -0.02
CA ALA A 259 -10.21 1.06 0.25
C ALA A 259 -11.39 0.69 1.16
N VAL A 260 -11.58 1.42 2.26
CA VAL A 260 -12.63 1.22 3.26
C VAL A 260 -13.27 2.55 3.62
N ASP A 261 -14.41 2.52 4.30
CA ASP A 261 -15.17 3.71 4.69
C ASP A 261 -15.43 4.66 3.51
N ILE A 262 -15.90 4.13 2.39
CA ILE A 262 -16.04 4.86 1.13
C ILE A 262 -17.41 5.56 1.08
N PHE A 263 -17.40 6.88 1.04
CA PHE A 263 -18.58 7.73 0.94
C PHE A 263 -18.52 8.61 -0.31
N MET A 264 -19.55 8.52 -1.14
CA MET A 264 -19.76 9.42 -2.28
C MET A 264 -20.97 10.31 -1.99
N ASN A 265 -20.78 11.63 -1.98
CA ASN A 265 -21.77 12.64 -1.57
C ASN A 265 -22.38 12.33 -0.18
N ASP A 266 -21.53 11.99 0.79
CA ASP A 266 -21.91 11.64 2.17
C ASP A 266 -22.80 10.37 2.32
N HIS A 267 -22.96 9.59 1.25
CA HIS A 267 -23.65 8.30 1.26
C HIS A 267 -22.66 7.15 1.05
N PRO A 268 -22.79 6.00 1.76
CA PRO A 268 -21.97 4.82 1.51
C PRO A 268 -22.01 4.42 0.03
N ILE A 269 -20.88 4.00 -0.53
CA ILE A 269 -20.81 3.64 -1.95
C ILE A 269 -21.58 2.36 -2.25
N GLU A 270 -21.68 1.44 -1.30
CA GLU A 270 -22.41 0.16 -1.39
C GLU A 270 -23.90 0.37 -1.63
N GLU A 271 -24.48 1.45 -1.10
CA GLU A 271 -25.88 1.83 -1.32
C GLU A 271 -26.11 2.47 -2.70
N GLN A 272 -25.02 2.75 -3.44
CA GLN A 272 -25.04 3.48 -4.70
C GLN A 272 -24.41 2.68 -5.86
N PHE A 273 -24.24 1.36 -5.71
CA PHE A 273 -23.57 0.53 -6.72
C PHE A 273 -24.19 0.60 -8.11
N ASP A 274 -25.52 0.67 -8.19
CA ASP A 274 -26.25 0.75 -9.46
C ASP A 274 -26.34 2.19 -10.03
N LYS A 275 -25.95 3.20 -9.26
CA LYS A 275 -25.98 4.59 -9.70
C LYS A 275 -24.80 4.87 -10.62
N GLU A 276 -25.05 5.56 -11.73
CA GLU A 276 -23.98 6.08 -12.59
C GLU A 276 -23.50 7.45 -12.10
N PHE A 277 -22.19 7.66 -12.18
CA PHE A 277 -21.49 8.89 -11.89
C PHE A 277 -20.71 9.34 -13.13
N LEU A 278 -20.75 10.63 -13.42
CA LEU A 278 -19.93 11.26 -14.45
C LEU A 278 -18.66 11.82 -13.81
N LEU A 279 -17.54 11.18 -14.13
CA LEU A 279 -16.22 11.53 -13.64
C LEU A 279 -15.48 12.38 -14.67
N ALA A 280 -14.70 13.37 -14.23
CA ALA A 280 -13.74 14.08 -15.07
C ALA A 280 -12.30 13.71 -14.67
N GLY A 281 -11.46 13.33 -15.63
CA GLY A 281 -10.03 13.08 -15.42
C GLY A 281 -9.19 13.56 -16.59
N THR A 282 -7.87 13.43 -16.52
CA THR A 282 -7.01 13.73 -17.68
C THR A 282 -7.13 12.63 -18.75
N ASN A 283 -6.87 12.97 -20.00
CA ASN A 283 -6.86 12.01 -21.11
C ASN A 283 -5.64 11.05 -21.09
N PHE A 284 -4.57 11.41 -20.38
CA PHE A 284 -3.36 10.59 -20.15
C PHE A 284 -3.30 9.96 -18.73
N ILE A 285 -4.46 9.77 -18.09
CA ILE A 285 -4.51 9.28 -16.71
C ILE A 285 -3.83 7.90 -16.57
N ARG A 286 -2.95 7.73 -15.58
CA ARG A 286 -2.18 6.49 -15.30
C ARG A 286 -1.24 6.00 -16.41
N GLU A 287 -1.06 6.74 -17.50
CA GLU A 287 -0.16 6.31 -18.58
C GLU A 287 1.29 6.09 -18.11
N TYR A 288 1.74 6.83 -17.10
CA TYR A 288 3.08 6.63 -16.52
C TYR A 288 3.23 5.37 -15.65
N ALA A 289 2.12 4.75 -15.24
CA ALA A 289 2.11 3.55 -14.39
C ALA A 289 2.40 2.26 -15.15
N ASN A 290 2.29 2.26 -16.49
CA ASN A 290 2.46 1.07 -17.34
C ASN A 290 3.76 0.29 -17.09
N SER A 291 4.85 0.99 -16.77
CA SER A 291 6.14 0.33 -16.47
C SER A 291 6.08 -0.49 -15.19
N TRP A 292 5.34 0.00 -14.19
CA TRP A 292 5.09 -0.72 -12.94
C TRP A 292 4.10 -1.87 -13.13
N GLU A 293 3.03 -1.67 -13.91
CA GLU A 293 1.99 -2.67 -14.17
C GLU A 293 2.50 -3.90 -14.93
N ARG A 294 3.58 -3.78 -15.73
CA ARG A 294 4.17 -4.85 -16.55
C ARG A 294 5.25 -5.67 -15.84
N LEU A 295 5.51 -5.44 -14.56
CA LEU A 295 6.51 -6.21 -13.80
C LEU A 295 5.93 -7.59 -13.42
N ASP A 296 6.10 -8.58 -14.28
CA ASP A 296 5.51 -9.95 -14.19
C ASP A 296 5.75 -10.66 -12.84
N ASP A 297 6.86 -10.36 -12.14
CA ASP A 297 7.23 -11.03 -10.89
C ASP A 297 6.38 -10.58 -9.67
N GLN A 298 5.57 -9.52 -9.78
CA GLN A 298 4.85 -8.94 -8.64
C GLN A 298 3.32 -9.11 -8.68
N HIS A 299 2.72 -9.47 -9.82
CA HIS A 299 1.29 -9.20 -10.07
C HIS A 299 0.40 -10.42 -10.35
N GLN A 300 0.87 -11.66 -10.16
CA GLN A 300 0.22 -12.89 -10.68
C GLN A 300 -1.28 -13.03 -10.39
N ASP A 301 -1.82 -12.40 -9.33
CA ASP A 301 -3.24 -12.44 -8.97
C ASP A 301 -3.94 -11.06 -8.90
N CYS A 302 -3.27 -9.97 -9.30
CA CYS A 302 -3.83 -8.61 -9.20
C CYS A 302 -4.39 -8.13 -10.55
N CYS A 303 -5.71 -7.97 -10.64
CA CYS A 303 -6.35 -7.33 -11.79
C CYS A 303 -6.40 -5.80 -11.61
N PHE A 304 -5.63 -5.07 -12.43
CA PHE A 304 -5.64 -3.61 -12.47
C PHE A 304 -6.74 -3.09 -13.41
N ILE A 305 -7.35 -1.96 -13.06
CA ILE A 305 -8.37 -1.34 -13.90
C ILE A 305 -7.70 -0.49 -14.98
N ASP A 306 -8.01 -0.83 -16.23
CA ASP A 306 -7.69 -0.04 -17.41
C ASP A 306 -8.78 1.01 -17.65
N LEU A 307 -8.53 2.24 -17.19
CA LEU A 307 -9.44 3.38 -17.33
C LEU A 307 -9.74 3.73 -18.80
N HIS A 308 -8.84 3.42 -19.74
CA HIS A 308 -9.05 3.70 -21.16
C HIS A 308 -10.03 2.72 -21.81
N LYS A 309 -10.31 1.58 -21.17
CA LYS A 309 -11.36 0.64 -21.61
C LYS A 309 -12.74 0.93 -21.04
N LEU A 310 -12.85 1.82 -20.05
CA LEU A 310 -14.14 2.25 -19.51
C LEU A 310 -14.87 3.17 -20.50
N ASN A 311 -16.18 3.31 -20.34
CA ASN A 311 -16.98 4.22 -21.16
C ASN A 311 -16.54 5.67 -20.92
N HIS A 312 -16.03 6.32 -21.95
CA HIS A 312 -15.50 7.68 -21.86
C HIS A 312 -15.75 8.50 -23.12
N SER A 313 -15.64 9.82 -22.98
CA SER A 313 -15.66 10.78 -24.09
C SER A 313 -14.64 11.89 -23.84
N ASP A 314 -13.90 12.28 -24.87
CA ASP A 314 -12.93 13.38 -24.78
C ASP A 314 -13.62 14.75 -24.81
N THR A 315 -13.09 15.68 -24.02
CA THR A 315 -13.38 17.11 -24.19
C THR A 315 -12.17 17.77 -24.86
N GLU A 316 -12.39 18.80 -25.66
CA GLU A 316 -11.31 19.66 -26.20
C GLU A 316 -10.88 20.74 -25.17
N ILE A 317 -11.19 20.54 -23.90
CA ILE A 317 -10.93 21.50 -22.82
C ILE A 317 -9.58 21.15 -22.18
N PHE A 318 -8.62 22.05 -22.32
CA PHE A 318 -7.30 21.90 -21.73
C PHE A 318 -7.30 22.17 -20.22
N LEU A 319 -6.87 21.19 -19.42
CA LEU A 319 -6.85 21.30 -17.96
C LEU A 319 -6.05 22.52 -17.50
N ARG A 320 -4.84 22.71 -18.02
CA ARG A 320 -3.97 23.84 -17.65
C ARG A 320 -4.64 25.19 -17.89
N ARG A 321 -5.40 25.34 -18.98
CA ARG A 321 -6.10 26.59 -19.30
C ARG A 321 -7.14 26.90 -18.23
N GLU A 322 -7.92 25.89 -17.84
CA GLU A 322 -8.94 26.03 -16.81
C GLU A 322 -8.35 26.28 -15.42
N MET A 323 -7.25 25.62 -15.07
CA MET A 323 -6.55 25.88 -13.80
C MET A 323 -5.98 27.31 -13.74
N VAL A 324 -5.43 27.81 -14.84
CA VAL A 324 -4.94 29.20 -14.89
C VAL A 324 -6.06 30.22 -14.73
N ALA A 325 -7.25 29.94 -15.28
CA ALA A 325 -8.42 30.78 -15.07
C ALA A 325 -8.89 30.69 -13.60
N PHE A 326 -8.98 29.48 -13.05
CA PHE A 326 -9.38 29.25 -11.67
C PHE A 326 -8.47 29.96 -10.65
N ILE A 327 -7.15 29.85 -10.80
CA ILE A 327 -6.17 30.51 -9.90
C ILE A 327 -6.36 32.03 -9.92
N LYS A 328 -6.60 32.60 -11.11
CA LYS A 328 -6.84 34.04 -11.25
C LYS A 328 -8.14 34.47 -10.60
N ASP A 329 -9.21 33.71 -10.83
CA ASP A 329 -10.53 33.99 -10.25
C ASP A 329 -10.50 33.87 -8.72
N ALA A 330 -9.71 32.94 -8.18
CA ALA A 330 -9.46 32.78 -6.74
C ALA A 330 -8.45 33.80 -6.15
N GLY A 331 -7.75 34.56 -6.99
CA GLY A 331 -6.70 35.50 -6.56
C GLY A 331 -5.40 34.85 -6.07
N GLY A 332 -5.22 33.54 -6.28
CA GLY A 332 -4.08 32.80 -5.76
C GLY A 332 -4.41 31.37 -5.34
N ILE A 333 -3.50 30.78 -4.56
CA ILE A 333 -3.60 29.42 -4.05
C ILE A 333 -3.40 29.45 -2.53
N SER A 334 -4.45 29.08 -1.82
CA SER A 334 -4.54 29.04 -0.36
C SER A 334 -5.57 28.00 0.11
N ALA A 335 -5.63 27.77 1.42
CA ALA A 335 -6.64 26.91 2.03
C ALA A 335 -8.09 27.38 1.75
N GLU A 336 -8.31 28.70 1.68
CA GLU A 336 -9.61 29.31 1.36
C GLU A 336 -10.01 29.05 -0.09
N SER A 337 -9.05 29.06 -1.01
CA SER A 337 -9.27 28.71 -2.43
C SER A 337 -9.44 27.20 -2.67
N GLY A 338 -9.33 26.37 -1.63
CA GLY A 338 -9.53 24.92 -1.69
C GLY A 338 -8.24 24.09 -1.60
N ALA A 339 -7.06 24.71 -1.61
CA ALA A 339 -5.78 24.04 -1.49
C ALA A 339 -5.48 23.66 -0.04
N LYS A 340 -6.19 22.67 0.50
CA LYS A 340 -6.05 22.21 1.89
C LYS A 340 -6.28 20.71 2.03
N LEU A 341 -5.62 20.12 3.02
CA LEU A 341 -5.95 18.79 3.51
C LEU A 341 -7.26 18.88 4.30
N ASN A 342 -8.27 18.11 3.91
CA ASN A 342 -9.59 18.09 4.55
C ASN A 342 -10.00 16.69 5.00
N GLY A 343 -9.09 15.72 4.89
CA GLY A 343 -9.30 14.34 5.29
C GLY A 343 -10.31 13.64 4.39
N ARG A 344 -10.34 13.96 3.09
CA ARG A 344 -11.11 13.17 2.10
C ARG A 344 -10.43 11.85 1.78
N LEU A 345 -9.13 11.77 1.95
CA LEU A 345 -8.38 10.52 1.94
C LEU A 345 -7.67 10.38 3.28
N ARG A 346 -7.82 9.22 3.91
CA ARG A 346 -7.12 8.87 5.15
C ARG A 346 -6.36 7.56 4.95
N ILE A 347 -5.29 7.40 5.71
CA ILE A 347 -4.53 6.14 5.74
C ILE A 347 -4.68 5.59 7.13
N ILE A 348 -5.09 4.33 7.21
CA ILE A 348 -5.24 3.60 8.47
C ILE A 348 -4.43 2.32 8.39
N GLU A 349 -3.82 1.91 9.49
CA GLU A 349 -3.31 0.55 9.60
C GLU A 349 -4.49 -0.36 9.92
N LYS A 350 -4.72 -1.41 9.11
CA LYS A 350 -5.72 -2.40 9.49
C LYS A 350 -5.20 -3.09 10.75
N ALA A 351 -6.01 -3.08 11.82
CA ALA A 351 -5.63 -3.75 13.05
C ALA A 351 -5.32 -5.22 12.72
N GLN A 352 -4.08 -5.67 13.00
CA GLN A 352 -3.72 -7.08 12.85
C GLN A 352 -4.78 -7.93 13.55
N PRO A 353 -5.34 -8.97 12.89
CA PRO A 353 -6.34 -9.80 13.50
C PRO A 353 -5.78 -10.32 14.83
N LYS A 354 -6.62 -10.31 15.87
CA LYS A 354 -6.26 -10.92 17.15
C LYS A 354 -5.90 -12.39 16.87
N MET A 355 -4.81 -12.90 17.43
CA MET A 355 -4.45 -14.32 17.29
C MET A 355 -5.57 -15.24 17.81
N SER A 356 -6.36 -14.76 18.77
CA SER A 356 -7.59 -15.41 19.25
C SER A 356 -8.73 -15.45 18.22
N SER A 357 -8.64 -14.70 17.11
CA SER A 357 -9.66 -14.58 16.06
C SER A 357 -9.26 -15.20 14.71
N VAL A 358 -8.01 -15.63 14.54
CA VAL A 358 -7.58 -16.38 13.35
C VAL A 358 -7.97 -17.85 13.47
N SER A 359 -8.10 -18.54 12.34
CA SER A 359 -8.36 -19.99 12.37
C SER A 359 -7.19 -20.74 13.04
N LEU A 360 -7.48 -21.91 13.63
CA LEU A 360 -6.45 -22.75 14.23
C LEU A 360 -5.32 -23.10 13.23
N SER A 361 -5.66 -23.32 11.96
CA SER A 361 -4.68 -23.54 10.89
C SER A 361 -3.76 -22.34 10.67
N GLN A 362 -4.31 -21.12 10.67
CA GLN A 362 -3.53 -19.90 10.53
C GLN A 362 -2.65 -19.65 11.76
N PHE A 363 -3.17 -19.89 12.97
CA PHE A 363 -2.38 -19.80 14.20
C PHE A 363 -1.20 -20.77 14.18
N THR A 364 -1.44 -22.04 13.81
CA THR A 364 -0.38 -23.06 13.72
C THR A 364 0.68 -22.73 12.67
N GLN A 365 0.26 -22.29 11.48
CA GLN A 365 1.19 -21.86 10.44
C GLN A 365 2.03 -20.66 10.90
N HIS A 366 1.37 -19.66 11.49
CA HIS A 366 2.04 -18.48 12.01
C HIS A 366 3.11 -18.83 13.04
N VAL A 367 2.79 -19.66 14.05
CA VAL A 367 3.77 -20.12 15.06
C VAL A 367 4.95 -20.85 14.44
N GLY A 368 4.74 -21.62 13.36
CA GLY A 368 5.79 -22.40 12.69
C GLY A 368 6.71 -21.58 11.77
N GLU A 369 6.24 -20.45 11.27
CA GLU A 369 6.96 -19.62 10.28
C GLU A 369 7.68 -18.41 10.89
N GLN A 370 7.42 -18.07 12.17
CA GLN A 370 8.11 -16.97 12.84
C GLN A 370 9.60 -17.24 13.10
N ASN A 371 10.40 -16.17 13.06
CA ASN A 371 11.82 -16.21 13.44
C ASN A 371 12.04 -16.23 14.98
N HIS A 372 10.97 -16.24 15.78
CA HIS A 372 11.01 -16.31 17.24
C HIS A 372 9.97 -17.31 17.76
N ALA A 373 10.26 -17.95 18.89
CA ALA A 373 9.33 -18.86 19.54
C ALA A 373 8.19 -18.09 20.23
N MET A 374 6.95 -18.58 20.12
CA MET A 374 5.73 -17.97 20.71
C MET A 374 5.17 -18.84 21.86
N ALA A 375 6.04 -19.23 22.79
CA ALA A 375 5.68 -20.21 23.82
C ALA A 375 4.51 -19.75 24.71
N GLY A 376 4.49 -18.49 25.16
CA GLY A 376 3.42 -17.98 26.03
C GLY A 376 2.07 -17.95 25.31
N ALA A 377 2.02 -17.48 24.06
CA ALA A 377 0.83 -17.47 23.23
C ALA A 377 0.25 -18.88 23.02
N VAL A 378 1.11 -19.88 22.76
CA VAL A 378 0.70 -21.29 22.60
C VAL A 378 0.15 -21.87 23.91
N ILE A 379 0.80 -21.57 25.04
CA ILE A 379 0.34 -22.03 26.36
C ILE A 379 -1.01 -21.40 26.71
N ALA A 380 -1.17 -20.09 26.48
CA ALA A 380 -2.41 -19.35 26.73
C ALA A 380 -3.57 -19.86 25.86
N ALA A 381 -3.34 -20.10 24.56
CA ALA A 381 -4.33 -20.68 23.67
C ALA A 381 -4.74 -22.09 24.11
N SER A 382 -3.77 -22.92 24.50
CA SER A 382 -4.02 -24.28 25.01
C SER A 382 -4.85 -24.25 26.29
N ALA A 383 -4.56 -23.31 27.21
CA ALA A 383 -5.33 -23.12 28.43
C ALA A 383 -6.76 -22.68 28.09
N ALA A 384 -6.95 -21.72 27.19
CA ALA A 384 -8.28 -21.26 26.76
C ALA A 384 -9.11 -22.39 26.16
N HIS A 385 -8.51 -23.26 25.33
CA HIS A 385 -9.19 -24.45 24.80
C HIS A 385 -9.59 -25.44 25.91
N ALA A 386 -8.72 -25.66 26.89
CA ALA A 386 -9.05 -26.52 28.03
C ALA A 386 -10.19 -25.94 28.88
N VAL A 387 -10.20 -24.62 29.11
CA VAL A 387 -11.30 -23.92 29.80
C VAL A 387 -12.61 -24.03 29.01
N ALA A 388 -12.57 -23.87 27.69
CA ALA A 388 -13.75 -24.01 26.82
C ALA A 388 -14.34 -25.43 26.88
N LEU A 389 -13.50 -26.46 26.91
CA LEU A 389 -13.94 -27.85 27.10
C LEU A 389 -14.63 -28.04 28.46
N GLY A 390 -14.00 -27.59 29.56
CA GLY A 390 -14.61 -27.69 30.89
C GLY A 390 -15.93 -26.90 31.02
N GLN A 391 -16.01 -25.72 30.40
CA GLN A 391 -17.25 -24.93 30.31
C GLN A 391 -18.37 -25.71 29.59
N ALA A 392 -18.04 -26.45 28.52
CA ALA A 392 -18.98 -27.33 27.84
C ALA A 392 -19.46 -28.47 28.75
N CYS A 393 -18.54 -29.11 29.49
CA CYS A 393 -18.88 -30.16 30.47
C CYS A 393 -19.85 -29.65 31.54
N MET A 394 -19.58 -28.47 32.11
CA MET A 394 -20.47 -27.82 33.07
C MET A 394 -21.84 -27.54 32.45
N THR A 395 -21.87 -26.95 31.25
CA THR A 395 -23.12 -26.62 30.54
C THR A 395 -23.96 -27.86 30.25
N ILE A 396 -23.34 -28.96 29.80
CA ILE A 396 -24.02 -30.23 29.52
C ILE A 396 -24.61 -30.82 30.81
N SER A 397 -23.85 -30.77 31.90
CA SER A 397 -24.27 -31.30 33.21
C SER A 397 -25.46 -30.50 33.77
N LEU A 398 -25.41 -29.17 33.66
CA LEU A 398 -26.45 -28.27 34.15
C LEU A 398 -27.77 -28.37 33.36
N LYS A 399 -27.72 -28.64 32.04
CA LYS A 399 -28.92 -28.83 31.21
C LYS A 399 -29.77 -30.04 31.60
N LYS A 400 -29.22 -31.00 32.34
CA LYS A 400 -29.94 -32.21 32.79
C LYS A 400 -30.65 -32.01 34.12
N VAL A 401 -30.18 -31.08 34.95
CA VAL A 401 -30.81 -30.74 36.23
C VAL A 401 -31.94 -29.75 35.94
N ASN A 402 -33.11 -30.27 35.57
CA ASN A 402 -34.31 -29.45 35.32
C ASN A 402 -34.70 -28.64 36.57
N GLY A 403 -34.46 -27.32 36.55
CA GLY A 403 -35.07 -26.36 37.47
C GLY A 403 -34.10 -25.31 38.03
N ASP A 404 -34.22 -24.07 37.55
CA ASP A 404 -33.62 -22.83 38.04
C ASP A 404 -32.09 -22.78 38.29
N LEU A 405 -31.44 -22.04 37.38
CA LEU A 405 -30.01 -21.76 37.23
C LEU A 405 -29.33 -20.68 38.13
N PRO A 406 -29.91 -20.05 39.17
CA PRO A 406 -29.23 -18.94 39.85
C PRO A 406 -27.89 -19.32 40.51
N GLY A 407 -27.75 -20.57 40.97
CA GLY A 407 -26.61 -21.00 41.78
C GLY A 407 -25.33 -21.34 41.01
N PHE A 408 -25.42 -21.67 39.71
CA PHE A 408 -24.27 -22.11 38.89
C PHE A 408 -23.93 -21.18 37.73
N GLN A 409 -24.77 -20.18 37.47
CA GLN A 409 -24.53 -19.16 36.44
C GLN A 409 -23.29 -18.31 36.79
N TYR A 410 -23.03 -18.10 38.08
CA TYR A 410 -21.87 -17.36 38.55
C TYR A 410 -20.56 -18.08 38.22
N GLU A 411 -20.52 -19.40 38.36
CA GLU A 411 -19.38 -20.26 38.06
C GLU A 411 -19.15 -20.35 36.55
N LEU A 412 -20.21 -20.46 35.74
CA LEU A 412 -20.10 -20.40 34.29
C LEU A 412 -19.56 -19.05 33.81
N ASN A 413 -20.02 -17.94 34.40
CA ASN A 413 -19.53 -16.60 34.08
C ASN A 413 -18.05 -16.43 34.48
N GLN A 414 -17.63 -16.96 35.62
CA GLN A 414 -16.23 -16.94 36.04
C GLN A 414 -15.33 -17.74 35.08
N VAL A 415 -15.76 -18.93 34.67
CA VAL A 415 -15.02 -19.76 33.71
C VAL A 415 -14.94 -19.08 32.34
N ASP A 416 -16.02 -18.43 31.90
CA ASP A 416 -16.01 -17.63 30.67
C ASP A 416 -15.05 -16.44 30.76
N GLU A 417 -15.06 -15.71 31.88
CA GLU A 417 -14.15 -14.59 32.14
C GLU A 417 -12.69 -15.05 32.11
N ILE A 418 -12.37 -16.19 32.75
CA ILE A 418 -11.02 -16.78 32.71
C ILE A 418 -10.63 -17.11 31.26
N LYS A 419 -11.52 -17.73 30.48
CA LYS A 419 -11.28 -18.03 29.06
C LYS A 419 -10.99 -16.76 28.25
N GLN A 420 -11.79 -15.70 28.43
CA GLN A 420 -11.57 -14.43 27.72
C GLN A 420 -10.23 -13.78 28.09
N LYS A 421 -9.85 -13.82 29.38
CA LYS A 421 -8.53 -13.34 29.83
C LYS A 421 -7.38 -14.14 29.22
N LEU A 422 -7.51 -15.47 29.12
CA LEU A 422 -6.50 -16.32 28.47
C LEU A 422 -6.37 -16.04 26.97
N LEU A 423 -7.48 -15.82 26.26
CA LEU A 423 -7.45 -15.41 24.85
C LEU A 423 -6.80 -14.04 24.67
N HIS A 424 -7.07 -13.10 25.58
CA HIS A 424 -6.42 -11.80 25.57
C HIS A 424 -4.90 -11.89 25.80
N LEU A 425 -4.47 -12.71 26.77
CA LEU A 425 -3.05 -12.96 27.03
C LEU A 425 -2.36 -13.66 25.84
N CYS A 426 -3.06 -14.53 25.13
CA CYS A 426 -2.57 -15.12 23.88
C CYS A 426 -2.24 -14.03 22.84
N ASP A 427 -3.14 -13.07 22.66
CA ASP A 427 -2.94 -11.94 21.74
C ASP A 427 -1.79 -11.02 22.16
N GLN A 428 -1.66 -10.77 23.46
CA GLN A 428 -0.59 -9.92 24.01
C GLN A 428 0.78 -10.60 23.89
N ASP A 429 0.89 -11.85 24.30
CA ASP A 429 2.16 -12.60 24.25
C ASP A 429 2.65 -12.78 22.81
N ALA A 430 1.73 -12.98 21.86
CA ALA A 430 2.06 -13.06 20.45
C ALA A 430 2.78 -11.82 19.90
N LYS A 431 2.58 -10.66 20.52
CA LYS A 431 3.21 -9.38 20.14
C LYS A 431 4.33 -8.96 21.09
N ALA A 432 4.50 -9.65 22.22
CA ALA A 432 5.35 -9.22 23.32
C ALA A 432 6.84 -9.13 22.94
N ILE A 433 7.30 -9.96 22.01
CA ILE A 433 8.70 -9.89 21.57
C ILE A 433 9.00 -8.64 20.73
N ASN A 434 8.04 -8.20 19.91
CA ASN A 434 8.18 -6.97 19.13
C ASN A 434 8.15 -5.75 20.06
N GLU A 435 7.29 -5.78 21.07
CA GLU A 435 7.25 -4.76 22.12
C GLU A 435 8.55 -4.74 22.93
N PHE A 436 9.11 -5.90 23.28
CA PHE A 436 10.41 -6.00 23.93
C PHE A 436 11.54 -5.39 23.09
N VAL A 437 11.58 -5.68 21.78
CA VAL A 437 12.56 -5.09 20.86
C VAL A 437 12.43 -3.58 20.82
N ALA A 438 11.22 -3.05 20.68
CA ALA A 438 10.96 -1.61 20.68
C ALA A 438 11.37 -0.94 22.00
N LEU A 439 11.03 -1.55 23.14
CA LEU A 439 11.42 -1.05 24.46
C LEU A 439 12.94 -1.06 24.63
N ARG A 440 13.63 -2.11 24.19
CA ARG A 440 15.10 -2.17 24.20
C ARG A 440 15.74 -1.06 23.37
N GLU A 441 15.22 -0.81 22.16
CA GLU A 441 15.70 0.26 21.28
C GLU A 441 15.49 1.65 21.89
N SER A 442 14.45 1.83 22.70
CA SER A 442 14.19 3.06 23.46
C SER A 442 14.97 3.16 24.79
N GLY A 443 15.86 2.20 25.09
CA GLY A 443 16.63 2.16 26.33
C GLY A 443 15.86 1.66 27.56
N GLN A 444 14.68 1.07 27.39
CA GLN A 444 13.79 0.55 28.44
C GLN A 444 13.79 -0.99 28.50
N GLU A 445 14.93 -1.63 28.30
CA GLU A 445 15.04 -3.08 28.18
C GLU A 445 14.49 -3.85 29.40
N LEU A 446 14.77 -3.36 30.62
CA LEU A 446 14.31 -3.99 31.86
C LEU A 446 12.77 -4.11 31.90
N LYS A 447 12.07 -3.06 31.47
CA LYS A 447 10.60 -3.03 31.42
C LYS A 447 10.05 -4.09 30.46
N GLY A 448 10.70 -4.29 29.32
CA GLY A 448 10.30 -5.33 28.38
C GLY A 448 10.54 -6.75 28.93
N LYS A 449 11.64 -6.97 29.68
CA LYS A 449 11.87 -8.25 30.38
C LYS A 449 10.82 -8.50 31.47
N GLU A 450 10.43 -7.47 32.22
CA GLU A 450 9.35 -7.57 33.23
C GLU A 450 8.03 -8.03 32.60
N ILE A 451 7.63 -7.43 31.48
CA ILE A 451 6.41 -7.81 30.74
C ILE A 451 6.44 -9.30 30.36
N LEU A 452 7.58 -9.77 29.84
CA LEU A 452 7.76 -11.17 29.45
C LEU A 452 7.80 -12.14 30.65
N CYS A 453 8.10 -11.68 31.86
CA CYS A 453 7.94 -12.46 33.09
C CYS A 453 6.49 -12.42 33.61
N GLU A 454 5.77 -11.31 33.43
CA GLU A 454 4.42 -11.12 33.95
C GLU A 454 3.35 -11.92 33.17
N PHE A 455 3.49 -12.07 31.85
CA PHE A 455 2.51 -12.84 31.06
C PHE A 455 2.42 -14.32 31.47
N PRO A 456 3.52 -15.08 31.59
CA PRO A 456 3.45 -16.47 32.04
C PRO A 456 2.86 -16.61 33.46
N ILE A 457 3.11 -15.65 34.36
CA ILE A 457 2.51 -15.63 35.71
C ILE A 457 0.99 -15.56 35.62
N GLN A 458 0.45 -14.66 34.78
CA GLN A 458 -0.99 -14.50 34.61
C GLN A 458 -1.64 -15.75 33.99
N VAL A 459 -1.03 -16.31 32.94
CA VAL A 459 -1.50 -17.56 32.30
C VAL A 459 -1.49 -18.71 33.31
N CYS A 460 -0.45 -18.80 34.15
CA CYS A 460 -0.34 -19.81 35.19
C CYS A 460 -1.46 -19.69 36.22
N TRP A 461 -1.67 -18.51 36.80
CA TRP A 461 -2.73 -18.27 37.78
C TRP A 461 -4.13 -18.54 37.23
N LEU A 462 -4.41 -18.09 36.00
CA LEU A 462 -5.70 -18.34 35.35
C LEU A 462 -5.91 -19.85 35.09
N SER A 463 -4.86 -20.58 34.71
CA SER A 463 -4.91 -22.04 34.55
C SER A 463 -5.18 -22.74 35.88
N ILE A 464 -4.53 -22.31 36.96
CA ILE A 464 -4.75 -22.83 38.33
C ILE A 464 -6.19 -22.58 38.78
N LEU A 465 -6.68 -21.34 38.61
CA LEU A 465 -8.04 -20.96 39.00
C LEU A 465 -9.09 -21.78 38.25
N ALA A 466 -8.95 -21.93 36.93
CA ALA A 466 -9.87 -22.75 36.14
C ALA A 466 -9.82 -24.23 36.57
N ALA A 467 -8.63 -24.78 36.81
CA ALA A 467 -8.50 -26.17 37.27
C ALA A 467 -9.22 -26.38 38.61
N GLN A 468 -9.05 -25.46 39.56
CA GLN A 468 -9.72 -25.51 40.86
C GLN A 468 -11.25 -25.41 40.73
N GLN A 469 -11.76 -24.57 39.82
CA GLN A 469 -13.20 -24.49 39.56
C GLN A 469 -13.76 -25.83 39.04
N PHE A 470 -13.03 -26.48 38.14
CA PHE A 470 -13.45 -27.78 37.60
C PHE A 470 -13.29 -28.91 38.64
N GLU A 471 -12.27 -28.89 39.49
CA GLU A 471 -12.14 -29.82 40.61
C GLU A 471 -13.29 -29.68 41.61
N ASN A 472 -13.73 -28.46 41.90
CA ASN A 472 -14.90 -28.20 42.75
C ASN A 472 -16.19 -28.70 42.07
N PHE A 473 -16.27 -28.62 40.75
CA PHE A 473 -17.41 -29.10 39.96
C PHE A 473 -17.42 -30.63 39.77
N ARG A 474 -16.31 -31.32 40.03
CA ARG A 474 -16.12 -32.77 39.79
C ARG A 474 -17.24 -33.64 40.37
N VAL A 475 -17.79 -33.29 41.52
CA VAL A 475 -18.90 -34.05 42.17
C VAL A 475 -20.27 -33.83 41.52
N SER A 476 -20.41 -32.78 40.72
CA SER A 476 -21.66 -32.33 40.10
C SER A 476 -21.72 -32.61 38.59
N VAL A 477 -20.65 -33.16 38.02
CA VAL A 477 -20.56 -33.44 36.58
C VAL A 477 -21.42 -34.63 36.18
N ASP A 478 -22.04 -34.55 35.01
CA ASP A 478 -22.74 -35.67 34.40
C ASP A 478 -21.73 -36.75 33.98
N GLU A 479 -22.04 -38.00 34.30
CA GLU A 479 -21.21 -39.17 34.01
C GLU A 479 -20.73 -39.23 32.55
N ARG A 480 -21.54 -38.78 31.58
CA ARG A 480 -21.19 -38.82 30.14
C ARG A 480 -20.04 -37.90 29.75
N VAL A 481 -19.78 -36.85 30.54
CA VAL A 481 -18.72 -35.85 30.29
C VAL A 481 -17.73 -35.76 31.46
N HIS A 482 -17.80 -36.71 32.40
CA HIS A 482 -16.90 -36.79 33.55
C HIS A 482 -15.44 -36.96 33.07
N ASP A 483 -15.21 -37.86 32.12
CA ASP A 483 -13.88 -38.12 31.57
C ASP A 483 -13.32 -36.88 30.84
N ASP A 484 -14.17 -36.13 30.12
CA ASP A 484 -13.80 -34.89 29.45
C ASP A 484 -13.42 -33.79 30.47
N LEU A 485 -14.11 -33.73 31.61
CA LEU A 485 -13.76 -32.83 32.71
C LEU A 485 -12.41 -33.21 33.34
N GLU A 486 -12.11 -34.50 33.50
CA GLU A 486 -10.78 -34.93 33.97
C GLU A 486 -9.68 -34.56 32.98
N MET A 487 -9.95 -34.66 31.67
CA MET A 487 -9.03 -34.22 30.62
C MET A 487 -8.77 -32.71 30.68
N CYS A 488 -9.79 -31.88 30.90
CA CYS A 488 -9.57 -30.44 31.01
C CYS A 488 -8.75 -30.06 32.25
N ILE A 489 -8.99 -30.69 33.41
CA ILE A 489 -8.17 -30.48 34.62
C ILE A 489 -6.71 -30.88 34.36
N LYS A 490 -6.48 -32.00 33.67
CA LYS A 490 -5.12 -32.44 33.30
C LYS A 490 -4.43 -31.47 32.34
N LEU A 491 -5.15 -30.97 31.33
CA LEU A 491 -4.64 -29.98 30.39
C LEU A 491 -4.27 -28.67 31.10
N LEU A 492 -5.13 -28.18 31.99
CA LEU A 492 -4.88 -26.95 32.76
C LEU A 492 -3.73 -27.09 33.75
N PHE A 493 -3.57 -28.26 34.36
CA PHE A 493 -2.37 -28.58 35.14
C PHE A 493 -1.11 -28.50 34.27
N GLY A 494 -1.18 -29.04 33.04
CA GLY A 494 -0.12 -28.95 32.05
C GLY A 494 0.21 -27.50 31.68
N THR A 495 -0.80 -26.69 31.34
CA THR A 495 -0.58 -25.29 30.94
C THR A 495 -0.08 -24.42 32.09
N ALA A 496 -0.56 -24.64 33.32
CA ALA A 496 -0.01 -23.98 34.51
C ALA A 496 1.48 -24.33 34.71
N SER A 497 1.82 -25.61 34.59
CA SER A 497 3.21 -26.08 34.70
C SER A 497 4.09 -25.51 33.59
N SER A 498 3.62 -25.48 32.34
CA SER A 498 4.36 -24.92 31.21
C SER A 498 4.55 -23.41 31.34
N ALA A 499 3.54 -22.66 31.79
CA ALA A 499 3.64 -21.23 32.01
C ALA A 499 4.63 -20.90 33.15
N MET A 500 4.62 -21.69 34.22
CA MET A 500 5.62 -21.59 35.29
C MET A 500 7.04 -21.88 34.80
N LEU A 501 7.22 -22.93 33.98
CA LEU A 501 8.53 -23.23 33.37
C LEU A 501 9.00 -22.13 32.41
N LEU A 502 8.08 -21.45 31.74
CA LEU A 502 8.42 -20.31 30.88
C LEU A 502 8.96 -19.13 31.71
N LEU A 503 8.34 -18.84 32.87
CA LEU A 503 8.88 -17.85 33.82
C LEU A 503 10.27 -18.27 34.33
N ASP A 504 10.42 -19.52 34.78
CA ASP A 504 11.69 -20.06 35.27
C ASP A 504 12.79 -19.98 34.19
N SER A 505 12.45 -20.32 32.94
CA SER A 505 13.36 -20.18 31.81
C SER A 505 13.76 -18.72 31.57
N ASN A 506 12.83 -17.77 31.69
CA ASN A 506 13.12 -16.34 31.52
C ASN A 506 14.09 -15.84 32.60
N LEU A 507 13.86 -16.20 33.87
CA LEU A 507 14.75 -15.85 34.99
C LEU A 507 16.12 -16.53 34.89
N ARG A 508 16.19 -17.75 34.34
CA ARG A 508 17.48 -18.40 34.05
C ARG A 508 18.29 -17.66 32.98
N ILE A 509 17.61 -17.09 31.97
CA ILE A 509 18.26 -16.38 30.85
C ILE A 509 18.67 -14.96 31.26
N TRP A 510 17.85 -14.28 32.06
CA TRP A 510 18.07 -12.88 32.46
C TRP A 510 18.60 -12.80 33.88
N THR A 511 19.89 -12.48 34.02
CA THR A 511 20.59 -12.44 35.31
C THR A 511 20.45 -11.09 36.05
N ASP A 512 19.44 -10.28 35.73
CA ASP A 512 19.23 -8.97 36.35
C ASP A 512 18.75 -9.15 37.81
N GLU A 513 19.46 -8.59 38.78
CA GLU A 513 19.12 -8.77 40.21
C GLU A 513 17.71 -8.29 40.57
N ASP A 514 17.25 -7.20 39.94
CA ASP A 514 15.94 -6.61 40.22
C ASP A 514 14.80 -7.51 39.71
N LEU A 515 15.01 -8.23 38.59
CA LEU A 515 14.05 -9.23 38.10
C LEU A 515 13.96 -10.40 39.06
N HIS A 516 15.09 -10.95 39.52
CA HIS A 516 15.09 -12.05 40.49
C HIS A 516 14.42 -11.64 41.81
N LYS A 517 14.76 -10.47 42.37
CA LYS A 517 14.12 -9.95 43.59
C LYS A 517 12.59 -9.85 43.45
N LYS A 518 12.11 -9.49 42.26
CA LYS A 518 10.67 -9.33 41.97
C LYS A 518 9.96 -10.67 41.75
N PHE A 519 10.54 -11.59 40.98
CA PHE A 519 9.80 -12.75 40.45
C PHE A 519 10.17 -14.10 41.08
N GLU A 520 11.33 -14.25 41.72
CA GLU A 520 11.71 -15.51 42.39
C GLU A 520 10.72 -15.91 43.52
N PRO A 521 10.22 -14.98 44.36
CA PRO A 521 9.19 -15.32 45.35
C PRO A 521 7.88 -15.77 44.70
N VAL A 522 7.51 -15.14 43.60
CA VAL A 522 6.28 -15.46 42.83
C VAL A 522 6.39 -16.85 42.20
N LEU A 523 7.56 -17.21 41.66
CA LEU A 523 7.83 -18.54 41.13
C LEU A 523 7.62 -19.62 42.21
N GLY A 524 8.10 -19.37 43.43
CA GLY A 524 7.87 -20.24 44.59
C GLY A 524 6.39 -20.41 44.93
N GLU A 525 5.61 -19.33 44.92
CA GLU A 525 4.16 -19.38 45.17
C GLU A 525 3.41 -20.15 44.08
N LEU A 526 3.80 -19.99 42.81
CA LEU A 526 3.23 -20.72 41.68
C LEU A 526 3.49 -22.22 41.82
N LEU A 527 4.72 -22.63 42.13
CA LEU A 527 5.07 -24.04 42.37
C LEU A 527 4.22 -24.66 43.48
N MET A 528 4.07 -23.97 44.60
CA MET A 528 3.21 -24.42 45.71
C MET A 528 1.74 -24.51 45.27
N SER A 529 1.24 -23.58 44.49
CA SER A 529 -0.16 -23.53 44.05
C SER A 529 -0.49 -24.60 43.02
N ILE A 530 0.41 -24.87 42.07
CA ILE A 530 0.28 -25.96 41.09
C ILE A 530 0.23 -27.31 41.82
N SER A 531 1.04 -27.50 42.87
CA SER A 531 1.08 -28.75 43.63
C SER A 531 -0.24 -29.12 44.31
N LYS A 532 -1.16 -28.16 44.46
CA LYS A 532 -2.49 -28.35 45.07
C LYS A 532 -3.53 -28.88 44.09
N ILE A 533 -3.31 -28.77 42.77
CA ILE A 533 -4.20 -29.32 41.75
C ILE A 533 -4.03 -30.85 41.74
N LYS A 534 -5.12 -31.59 41.75
CA LYS A 534 -5.16 -33.06 41.82
C LYS A 534 -5.77 -33.64 40.54
N PRO A 535 -5.04 -33.61 39.41
CA PRO A 535 -5.47 -34.31 38.21
C PRO A 535 -5.44 -35.82 38.44
N VAL A 536 -6.41 -36.55 37.89
CA VAL A 536 -6.39 -38.01 37.95
C VAL A 536 -5.19 -38.60 37.19
N GLU A 537 -4.62 -39.68 37.71
CA GLU A 537 -3.57 -40.43 37.02
C GLU A 537 -4.15 -41.43 36.01
N ARG A 538 -5.34 -41.96 36.30
CA ARG A 538 -6.05 -42.92 35.47
C ARG A 538 -7.54 -42.69 35.57
N ILE A 539 -8.21 -42.60 34.41
CA ILE A 539 -9.68 -42.49 34.34
C ILE A 539 -10.35 -43.76 34.87
N ARG A 540 -9.85 -44.93 34.46
CA ARG A 540 -10.33 -46.21 34.98
C ARG A 540 -9.80 -46.39 36.40
N THR A 541 -10.67 -46.24 37.39
CA THR A 541 -10.39 -46.79 38.72
C THR A 541 -10.30 -48.32 38.59
N ASN A 542 -9.34 -48.94 39.29
CA ASN A 542 -9.21 -50.40 39.27
C ASN A 542 -10.53 -51.02 39.74
N ILE A 543 -11.07 -51.95 38.94
CA ILE A 543 -12.11 -52.89 39.35
C ILE A 543 -11.62 -53.70 40.55
#